data_AF-A0AA42BQ05-F1
#
_entry.id   AF-A0AA42BQ05-F1
#
_cell.length_a   1.000
_cell.length_b   1.000
_cell.length_c   1.000
_cell.angle_alpha   90.00
_cell.angle_beta   90.00
_cell.angle_gamma   90.00
#
_symmetry.space_group_name_H-M   'P 1'
#
loop_
_entity.id
_entity.type
_entity.pdbx_description
1 polymer ?
#
loop_
_entity_poly.entity_id
_entity_poly.type
_entity_poly.pdbx_seq_one_letter_code
_entity_poly.pdbx_strand_id
1 'polypeptide(L)'
;MANEITRYTRIGEWIFEVKMVRALKVKEYGEPYTACANLTINGSDLYIDSQMTRDGDDFNRKDFLCFYKFCQQMNVNFATYDKIKDNERMPRRIEIFQNTEDKPVVQLGKVS
;
A
#
# COMPACT_ATOMS: atom_id res chain seq x y z
N MET A 1 -7.90 -0.81 -16.24
CA MET A 1 -6.51 -1.31 -16.21
C MET A 1 -5.98 -1.01 -14.82
N ALA A 2 -5.45 -1.99 -14.10
CA ALA A 2 -4.79 -1.69 -12.83
C ALA A 2 -3.46 -1.02 -13.19
N ASN A 3 -3.25 0.22 -12.75
CA ASN A 3 -1.94 0.85 -12.87
C ASN A 3 -0.98 0.04 -12.00
N GLU A 4 0.03 -0.58 -12.62
CA GLU A 4 1.08 -1.29 -11.90
C GLU A 4 1.96 -0.26 -11.18
N ILE A 5 2.09 -0.41 -9.87
CA ILE A 5 2.98 0.41 -9.05
C ILE A 5 4.32 -0.32 -9.01
N THR A 6 5.39 0.31 -9.48
CA THR A 6 6.74 -0.25 -9.34
C THR A 6 7.40 0.28 -8.08
N ARG A 7 7.90 -0.62 -7.24
CA ARG A 7 8.61 -0.30 -5.98
C ARG A 7 9.94 0.45 -6.19
N TYR A 8 10.57 0.24 -7.33
CA TYR A 8 11.84 0.85 -7.68
C TYR A 8 11.92 1.14 -9.17
N THR A 9 12.86 1.99 -9.56
CA THR A 9 13.19 2.24 -10.97
C THR A 9 14.71 2.23 -11.16
N ARG A 10 15.18 1.93 -12.37
CA ARG A 10 16.60 1.92 -12.71
C ARG A 10 16.91 3.06 -13.67
N ILE A 11 17.95 3.83 -13.37
CA ILE A 11 18.47 4.88 -14.26
C ILE A 11 20.00 4.71 -14.33
N GLY A 12 20.49 4.33 -15.51
CA GLY A 12 21.88 3.94 -15.69
C GLY A 12 22.26 2.73 -14.82
N GLU A 13 23.25 2.91 -13.96
CA GLU A 13 23.72 1.87 -13.03
C GLU A 13 23.00 1.89 -11.67
N TRP A 14 22.20 2.93 -11.39
CA TRP A 14 21.56 3.15 -10.10
C TRP A 14 20.15 2.58 -10.05
N ILE A 15 19.79 2.02 -8.89
CA ILE A 15 18.42 1.64 -8.54
C ILE A 15 17.89 2.65 -7.51
N PHE A 16 16.76 3.27 -7.83
CA PHE A 16 16.04 4.18 -6.95
C PHE A 16 14.83 3.45 -6.39
N GLU A 17 14.76 3.32 -5.07
CA GLU A 17 13.67 2.62 -4.38
C GLU A 17 12.73 3.60 -3.67
N VAL A 18 11.44 3.27 -3.64
CA VAL A 18 10.46 4.00 -2.85
C VAL A 18 10.73 3.80 -1.35
N LYS A 19 11.13 4.88 -0.69
CA LYS A 19 11.36 4.90 0.76
C LYS A 19 10.13 5.29 1.57
N MET A 20 9.41 6.31 1.11
CA MET A 20 8.22 6.85 1.78
C MET A 20 7.12 7.15 0.78
N VAL A 21 5.88 7.00 1.22
CA VAL A 21 4.66 7.24 0.43
C VAL A 21 3.70 8.08 1.26
N ARG A 22 3.15 9.13 0.64
CA ARG A 22 2.04 9.90 1.20
C ARG A 22 0.75 9.45 0.53
N ALA A 23 -0.15 8.85 1.29
CA ALA A 23 -1.48 8.47 0.82
C ALA A 23 -2.49 9.58 1.14
N LEU A 24 -3.32 9.94 0.15
CA LEU A 24 -4.36 10.96 0.27
C LEU A 24 -5.70 10.36 -0.14
N LYS A 25 -6.72 10.50 0.72
CA LYS A 25 -8.11 10.19 0.37
C LYS A 25 -8.76 11.45 -0.17
N VAL A 26 -8.80 11.55 -1.49
CA VAL A 26 -9.28 12.71 -2.22
C VAL A 26 -9.92 12.25 -3.53
N LYS A 27 -10.84 13.05 -4.09
CA LYS A 27 -11.44 12.77 -5.38
C LYS A 27 -10.42 12.98 -6.51
N GLU A 28 -9.73 14.13 -6.50
CA GLU A 28 -8.71 14.48 -7.51
C GLU A 28 -7.44 15.02 -6.85
N TYR A 29 -6.28 14.73 -7.46
CA TYR A 29 -5.00 15.20 -6.91
C TYR A 29 -4.91 16.72 -6.95
N GLY A 30 -4.54 17.34 -5.82
CA GLY A 30 -4.50 18.79 -5.65
C GLY A 30 -5.73 19.39 -4.98
N GLU A 31 -6.84 18.63 -4.86
CA GLU A 31 -8.00 19.03 -4.08
C GLU A 31 -7.78 18.79 -2.57
N PRO A 32 -8.60 19.41 -1.69
CA PRO A 32 -8.62 19.11 -0.27
C PRO A 32 -8.95 17.63 -0.01
N TYR A 33 -8.05 16.92 0.68
CA TYR A 33 -8.27 15.53 1.07
C TYR A 33 -9.08 15.44 2.38
N THR A 34 -9.81 14.32 2.55
CA THR A 34 -10.54 14.03 3.80
C THR A 34 -9.72 13.20 4.78
N ALA A 35 -8.71 12.48 4.28
CA ALA A 35 -7.75 11.76 5.10
C ALA A 35 -6.36 11.71 4.47
N CYS A 36 -5.32 11.60 5.30
CA CYS A 36 -3.96 11.31 4.82
C CYS A 36 -3.22 10.34 5.74
N ALA A 37 -2.26 9.60 5.16
CA ALA A 37 -1.37 8.72 5.90
C ALA A 37 0.05 8.82 5.33
N ASN A 38 1.06 8.64 6.18
CA ASN A 38 2.45 8.49 5.77
C ASN A 38 2.87 7.04 5.96
N LEU A 39 3.43 6.45 4.91
CA LEU A 39 3.89 5.07 4.92
C LEU A 39 5.40 5.08 4.69
N THR A 40 6.14 4.39 5.54
CA THR A 40 7.59 4.21 5.41
C THR A 40 7.91 2.76 5.12
N ILE A 41 8.74 2.52 4.11
CA ILE A 41 9.14 1.18 3.66
C ILE A 41 10.59 0.91 4.08
N ASN A 42 10.82 -0.26 4.66
CA ASN A 42 12.13 -0.76 5.06
C ASN A 42 12.24 -2.22 4.62
N GLY A 43 12.83 -2.48 3.45
CA GLY A 43 12.85 -3.84 2.91
C GLY A 43 11.42 -4.37 2.73
N SER A 44 11.10 -5.56 3.22
CA SER A 44 9.76 -6.13 3.12
C SER A 44 8.79 -5.67 4.22
N ASP A 45 9.19 -4.72 5.06
CA ASP A 45 8.35 -4.15 6.12
C ASP A 45 7.85 -2.76 5.75
N LEU A 46 6.57 -2.50 6.05
CA LEU A 46 5.93 -1.19 5.91
C LEU A 46 5.42 -0.72 7.28
N TYR A 47 5.67 0.54 7.62
CA TYR A 47 5.07 1.20 8.78
C TYR A 47 4.12 2.30 8.32
N ILE A 48 2.90 2.30 8.86
CA ILE A 48 1.87 3.31 8.62
C ILE A 48 1.85 4.22 9.86
N ASP A 49 2.39 5.43 9.71
CA ASP A 49 2.25 6.46 10.73
C ASP A 49 0.83 7.04 10.64
N SER A 50 0.16 7.12 11.80
CA SER A 50 -1.29 7.02 11.90
C SER A 50 -2.05 8.00 11.01
N GLN A 51 -3.11 7.49 10.39
CA GLN A 51 -4.02 8.23 9.53
C GLN A 51 -4.63 9.42 10.26
N MET A 52 -4.53 10.59 9.64
CA MET A 52 -5.31 11.76 10.05
C MET A 52 -6.54 11.82 9.18
N THR A 53 -7.70 11.52 9.74
CA THR A 53 -8.99 11.86 9.14
C THR A 53 -9.40 13.25 9.63
N ARG A 54 -10.08 14.01 8.78
CA ARG A 54 -10.76 15.23 9.21
C ARG A 54 -11.92 14.83 10.13
N ASP A 55 -12.22 15.64 11.15
CA ASP A 55 -13.20 15.32 12.21
C ASP A 55 -14.46 14.58 11.69
N GLY A 56 -14.69 13.38 12.20
CA GLY A 56 -15.91 12.58 11.95
C GLY A 56 -15.82 11.48 10.89
N ASP A 57 -14.74 11.40 10.10
CA ASP A 57 -14.52 10.28 9.15
C ASP A 57 -13.74 9.15 9.83
N ASP A 58 -14.36 7.99 9.99
CA ASP A 58 -13.71 6.79 10.54
C ASP A 58 -12.97 5.99 9.45
N PHE A 59 -11.77 5.52 9.79
CA PHE A 59 -11.07 4.51 8.99
C PHE A 59 -11.87 3.21 8.98
N ASN A 60 -12.42 2.84 7.83
CA ASN A 60 -13.32 1.71 7.71
C ASN A 60 -12.67 0.52 6.97
N ARG A 61 -13.43 -0.58 6.84
CA ARG A 61 -12.97 -1.80 6.17
C ARG A 61 -12.53 -1.59 4.72
N LYS A 62 -13.14 -0.66 3.97
CA LYS A 62 -12.75 -0.37 2.58
C LYS A 62 -11.38 0.30 2.53
N ASP A 63 -11.13 1.23 3.44
CA ASP A 63 -9.83 1.89 3.56
C ASP A 63 -8.74 0.87 3.95
N PHE A 64 -9.02 -0.02 4.90
CA PHE A 64 -8.11 -1.13 5.24
C PHE A 64 -7.76 -2.00 4.03
N LEU A 65 -8.76 -2.43 3.26
CA LEU A 65 -8.54 -3.25 2.06
C LEU A 65 -7.74 -2.50 0.98
N CYS A 66 -7.91 -1.18 0.87
CA CYS A 66 -7.12 -0.35 -0.04
C CYS A 66 -5.64 -0.36 0.34
N PHE A 67 -5.33 -0.15 1.62
CA PHE A 67 -3.97 -0.18 2.15
C PHE A 67 -3.34 -1.58 2.02
N TYR A 68 -4.12 -2.64 2.29
CA TYR A 68 -3.66 -4.01 2.11
C TYR A 68 -3.28 -4.30 0.65
N LYS A 69 -4.11 -3.90 -0.32
CA LYS A 69 -3.80 -4.04 -1.76
C LYS A 69 -2.55 -3.24 -2.16
N PHE A 70 -2.41 -2.03 -1.62
CA PHE A 70 -1.20 -1.24 -1.85
C PHE A 70 0.05 -1.98 -1.34
N CYS A 71 -0.02 -2.58 -0.15
CA CYS A 71 1.06 -3.39 0.40
C CYS A 71 1.42 -4.58 -0.50
N GLN A 72 0.42 -5.27 -1.06
CA GLN A 72 0.66 -6.34 -2.03
C GLN A 72 1.38 -5.82 -3.29
N GLN A 73 0.93 -4.70 -3.85
CA GLN A 73 1.55 -4.09 -5.04
C GLN A 73 3.00 -3.63 -4.79
N MET A 74 3.32 -3.23 -3.56
CA MET A 74 4.68 -2.88 -3.14
C MET A 74 5.54 -4.08 -2.75
N ASN A 75 5.02 -5.31 -2.85
CA ASN A 75 5.68 -6.55 -2.45
C ASN A 75 6.28 -6.46 -1.02
N VAL A 76 5.48 -5.98 -0.07
CA VAL A 76 5.83 -5.99 1.36
C VAL A 76 5.20 -7.20 2.03
N ASN A 77 5.92 -7.82 2.97
CA ASN A 77 5.49 -9.01 3.70
C ASN A 77 4.73 -8.65 4.98
N PHE A 78 5.06 -7.51 5.59
CA PHE A 78 4.46 -7.07 6.83
C PHE A 78 4.10 -5.60 6.79
N ALA A 79 2.93 -5.26 7.34
CA ALA A 79 2.54 -3.89 7.59
C ALA A 79 2.32 -3.70 9.10
N THR A 80 2.84 -2.60 9.64
CA THR A 80 2.67 -2.22 11.04
C THR A 80 1.94 -0.89 11.12
N TYR A 81 0.95 -0.78 12.00
CA TYR A 81 0.21 0.45 12.25
C TYR A 81 -0.10 0.55 13.75
N ASP A 82 -0.23 1.77 14.26
CA ASP A 82 -0.61 1.98 15.66
C ASP A 82 -2.13 2.05 15.77
N LYS A 83 -2.71 1.21 16.64
CA LYS A 83 -4.09 1.37 17.10
C LYS A 83 -4.07 2.15 18.40
N ILE A 84 -4.76 3.28 18.44
CA ILE A 84 -4.99 3.99 19.70
C ILE A 84 -6.17 3.33 20.42
N LYS A 85 -5.95 2.88 21.64
CA LYS A 85 -6.99 2.36 22.53
C LYS A 85 -6.68 2.87 23.93
N ASP A 86 -7.68 3.42 24.62
CA ASP A 86 -7.53 3.93 25.99
C ASP A 86 -6.39 4.96 26.13
N ASN A 87 -6.21 5.81 25.09
CA ASN A 87 -5.14 6.80 24.96
C ASN A 87 -3.71 6.24 24.90
N GLU A 88 -3.55 4.92 24.76
CA GLU A 88 -2.27 4.26 24.53
C GLU A 88 -2.13 3.82 23.07
N ARG A 89 -0.91 3.95 22.52
CA ARG A 89 -0.57 3.44 21.19
C ARG A 89 -0.21 1.96 21.29
N MET A 90 -1.02 1.12 20.67
CA MET A 90 -0.76 -0.31 20.56
C MET A 90 -0.33 -0.65 19.12
N PRO A 91 0.96 -0.93 18.87
CA PRO A 91 1.40 -1.32 17.54
C PRO A 91 0.77 -2.66 17.16
N ARG A 92 0.24 -2.73 15.95
CA ARG A 92 -0.30 -3.93 15.33
C ARG A 92 0.50 -4.24 14.09
N ARG A 93 1.09 -5.43 14.05
CA ARG A 93 1.75 -5.98 12.88
C ARG A 93 0.83 -7.00 12.23
N ILE A 94 0.64 -6.88 10.92
CA ILE A 94 -0.10 -7.83 10.10
C ILE A 94 0.81 -8.39 9.01
N GLU A 95 0.56 -9.64 8.67
CA GLU A 95 1.18 -10.30 7.51
C GLU A 95 0.36 -9.98 6.25
N ILE A 96 1.08 -9.77 5.14
CA ILE A 96 0.52 -9.47 3.83
C ILE A 96 0.76 -10.67 2.93
N PHE A 97 -0.31 -11.41 2.65
CA PHE A 97 -0.29 -12.52 1.71
C PHE A 97 -0.34 -11.98 0.28
N GLN A 98 0.67 -12.32 -0.52
CA GLN A 98 0.74 -11.93 -1.92
C GLN A 98 -0.28 -12.72 -2.73
N ASN A 99 -1.01 -12.03 -3.61
CA ASN A 99 -1.89 -12.69 -4.56
C ASN A 99 -1.04 -13.17 -5.72
N THR A 100 -0.60 -14.44 -5.70
CA THR A 100 0.00 -15.10 -6.87
C THR A 100 -1.09 -15.40 -7.89
N GLU A 101 -1.61 -14.38 -8.57
CA GLU A 101 -2.27 -14.61 -9.87
C GLU A 101 -1.16 -14.73 -10.93
N ASP A 102 -0.44 -15.85 -10.91
CA ASP A 102 0.22 -16.35 -12.12
C ASP A 102 -0.91 -16.69 -13.09
N LYS A 103 -1.31 -15.73 -13.93
CA LYS A 103 -2.21 -16.03 -15.05
C LYS A 103 -1.45 -17.02 -15.94
N PRO A 104 -1.91 -18.27 -16.11
CA PRO A 104 -1.27 -19.17 -17.05
C PRO A 104 -1.37 -18.53 -18.43
N VAL A 105 -0.22 -18.27 -19.05
CA VAL A 105 -0.15 -17.87 -20.46
C VAL A 105 -0.56 -19.10 -21.27
N VAL A 106 -1.85 -19.20 -21.59
CA VAL A 106 -2.35 -20.25 -22.48
C VAL A 106 -1.87 -19.91 -23.90
N GLN A 107 -0.77 -20.52 -24.32
CA GLN A 107 -0.37 -20.51 -25.73
C GLN A 107 -1.23 -21.54 -26.47
N LEU A 108 -2.19 -21.06 -27.27
CA LEU A 108 -2.93 -21.91 -28.20
C LEU A 108 -1.98 -22.30 -29.34
N GLY A 109 -1.47 -23.53 -29.28
CA GLY A 109 -0.73 -24.14 -30.39
C GLY A 109 -1.62 -24.21 -31.62
N LYS A 110 -1.12 -23.73 -32.77
CA LYS A 110 -1.80 -23.92 -34.06
C LYS A 110 -1.86 -25.41 -34.36
N VAL A 111 -3.08 -25.95 -34.42
CA VAL A 111 -3.34 -27.25 -35.03
C VAL A 111 -3.14 -27.11 -36.53
N SER A 112 -2.22 -27.92 -37.04
CA SER A 112 -1.83 -28.09 -38.44
C SER A 112 -2.96 -28.62 -39.31
#